data_AF-A0A530ZGV3-F1
#
_entry.id   AF-A0A530ZGV3-F1
#
_cell.length_a   1.000
_cell.length_b   1.000
_cell.length_c   1.000
_cell.angle_alpha   90.00
_cell.angle_beta   90.00
_cell.angle_gamma   90.00
#
_symmetry.space_group_name_H-M   'P 1'
#
loop_
_entity.id
_entity.type
_entity.pdbx_description
1 polymer ?
#
loop_
_entity_poly.entity_id
_entity_poly.type
_entity_poly.pdbx_seq_one_letter_code
_entity_poly.pdbx_strand_id
1 'polypeptide(L)' 'MKRRPLTIAAMVTIPLIAAGCTTSGALDGISAPMAGFTTVAARAESVTGKKTVWVQSSEEARGVSERVKSLVQRKTIGPD' A
#
# COMPACT_ATOMS: atom_id res chain seq x y z
N MET A 1 -41.94 27.95 -7.58
CA MET A 1 -41.21 28.10 -6.30
C MET A 1 -40.90 26.77 -5.56
N LYS A 2 -41.00 25.59 -6.19
CA LYS A 2 -40.70 24.28 -5.55
C LYS A 2 -39.24 23.79 -5.72
N ARG A 3 -38.40 24.51 -6.47
CA ARG A 3 -37.03 24.07 -6.82
C ARG A 3 -36.04 24.18 -5.65
N ARG A 4 -36.15 25.23 -4.81
CA ARG A 4 -35.23 25.47 -3.68
C ARG A 4 -35.19 24.33 -2.63
N PRO A 5 -36.33 23.80 -2.13
CA PRO A 5 -36.28 22.68 -1.18
C PRO A 5 -35.78 21.38 -1.83
N LEU A 6 -36.05 21.18 -3.13
CA LEU A 6 -35.57 20.04 -3.89
C LEU A 6 -34.04 20.05 -4.04
N THR A 7 -33.44 21.22 -4.28
CA THR A 7 -31.98 21.37 -4.39
C THR A 7 -31.28 21.11 -3.06
N ILE A 8 -31.86 21.57 -1.95
CA ILE A 8 -31.30 21.34 -0.60
C ILE A 8 -31.37 19.86 -0.23
N ALA A 9 -32.51 19.20 -0.50
CA ALA A 9 -32.64 17.76 -0.27
C ALA A 9 -31.61 16.97 -1.09
N ALA A 10 -31.44 17.31 -2.38
CA ALA A 10 -30.46 16.67 -3.24
C ALA A 10 -29.01 16.86 -2.75
N MET A 11 -28.65 18.05 -2.26
CA MET A 11 -27.32 18.31 -1.69
C MET A 11 -27.00 17.47 -0.46
N VAL A 12 -28.01 17.05 0.30
CA VAL A 12 -27.81 16.22 1.50
C VAL A 12 -27.86 14.73 1.16
N THR A 13 -28.78 14.30 0.29
CA THR A 13 -28.97 12.88 -0.01
C THR A 13 -27.88 12.31 -0.91
N ILE A 14 -27.35 13.09 -1.86
CA ILE A 14 -26.35 12.62 -2.81
C ILE A 14 -25.03 12.22 -2.09
N PRO A 15 -24.43 13.06 -1.21
CA PRO A 15 -23.23 12.67 -0.47
C PRO A 15 -23.47 11.50 0.49
N LEU A 16 -24.65 11.42 1.12
CA LEU A 16 -24.97 10.32 2.04
C LEU A 16 -25.02 8.96 1.34
N ILE A 17 -25.65 8.90 0.16
CA ILE A 17 -25.72 7.69 -0.65
C ILE A 17 -24.33 7.34 -1.20
N ALA A 18 -23.57 8.34 -1.67
CA ALA A 18 -22.20 8.14 -2.13
C ALA A 18 -21.27 7.63 -1.02
N ALA A 19 -21.41 8.13 0.22
CA ALA A 19 -20.63 7.67 1.36
C ALA A 19 -20.90 6.18 1.67
N GLY A 20 -22.17 5.74 1.55
CA GLY A 20 -22.56 4.34 1.69
C GLY A 20 -22.08 3.42 0.55
N CYS A 21 -21.75 3.97 -0.62
CA CYS A 21 -21.14 3.24 -1.73
C CYS A 21 -19.62 3.08 -1.62
N THR A 22 -18.97 3.78 -0.69
CA THR A 22 -17.54 3.57 -0.40
C THR A 22 -17.40 2.60 0.76
N THR A 23 -16.59 1.56 0.60
CA THR A 23 -16.25 0.71 1.75
C THR A 23 -15.26 1.48 2.61
N SER A 24 -15.72 2.02 3.75
CA SER A 24 -14.89 2.85 4.63
C SER A 24 -13.66 2.07 5.15
N GLY A 25 -13.75 0.74 5.23
CA GLY A 25 -12.63 -0.13 5.60
C GLY A 25 -11.54 -0.29 4.53
N ALA A 26 -11.77 0.13 3.28
CA ALA A 26 -10.70 0.14 2.28
C ALA A 26 -9.80 1.37 2.39
N LEU A 27 -10.23 2.46 3.02
CA LEU A 27 -9.44 3.69 3.06
C LEU A 27 -8.16 3.51 3.88
N ASP A 28 -8.26 2.87 5.06
CA ASP A 28 -7.08 2.53 5.88
C ASP A 28 -6.14 1.55 5.17
N GLY A 29 -6.72 0.62 4.41
CA GLY A 29 -5.97 -0.38 3.65
C GLY A 29 -5.34 0.13 2.36
N ILE A 30 -5.83 1.24 1.78
CA ILE A 30 -5.32 1.87 0.54
C ILE A 30 -4.32 2.98 0.86
N SER A 31 -4.51 3.72 1.96
CA SER A 31 -3.63 4.82 2.35
C SER A 31 -2.40 4.35 3.14
N ALA A 32 -2.35 3.09 3.57
CA ALA A 32 -1.18 2.54 4.23
C ALA A 32 0.02 2.51 3.26
N PRO A 33 1.24 2.87 3.68
CA PRO A 33 2.44 2.83 2.83
C PRO A 33 2.73 1.46 2.21
N MET A 34 2.23 0.39 2.82
CA MET A 34 2.40 -1.01 2.37
C MET A 34 1.14 -1.60 1.72
N ALA A 35 0.11 -0.78 1.48
CA ALA A 35 -1.12 -1.16 0.80
C ALA A 35 -0.81 -1.85 -0.55
N GLY A 36 -1.32 -3.07 -0.74
CA GLY A 36 -1.09 -3.85 -1.97
C GLY A 36 0.32 -4.46 -2.09
N PHE A 37 1.36 -3.82 -1.55
CA PHE A 37 2.74 -4.32 -1.62
C PHE A 37 2.98 -5.55 -0.74
N THR A 38 2.25 -5.69 0.37
CA THR A 38 2.30 -6.91 1.19
C THR A 38 1.86 -8.15 0.40
N THR A 39 0.82 -8.01 -0.42
CA THR A 39 0.31 -9.10 -1.26
C THR A 39 1.32 -9.44 -2.35
N VAL A 40 1.90 -8.43 -2.99
CA VAL A 40 2.94 -8.63 -4.02
C VAL A 40 4.17 -9.30 -3.42
N ALA A 41 4.64 -8.84 -2.25
CA ALA A 41 5.78 -9.42 -1.56
C ALA A 41 5.53 -10.88 -1.18
N ALA A 42 4.37 -11.19 -0.61
CA ALA A 42 4.01 -12.56 -0.25
C ALA A 42 3.95 -13.49 -1.48
N ARG A 43 3.39 -13.00 -2.59
CA ARG A 43 3.34 -13.77 -3.85
C ARG A 43 4.73 -13.95 -4.45
N ALA A 44 5.54 -12.89 -4.51
CA ALA A 44 6.89 -12.97 -5.02
C ALA A 44 7.77 -13.91 -4.19
N GLU A 45 7.65 -13.89 -2.86
CA GLU A 45 8.34 -14.85 -1.98
C GLU A 45 7.87 -16.29 -2.25
N SER A 46 6.57 -16.51 -2.41
CA SER A 46 6.04 -17.85 -2.71
C SER A 46 6.50 -18.43 -4.05
N VAL A 47 6.72 -17.58 -5.06
CA VAL A 47 7.11 -18.01 -6.42
C VAL A 47 8.62 -18.09 -6.58
N THR A 48 9.36 -17.14 -6.02
CA THR A 48 10.82 -17.03 -6.21
C THR A 48 11.62 -17.71 -5.11
N GLY A 49 11.01 -18.03 -3.97
CA GLY A 49 11.70 -18.50 -2.77
C GLY A 49 12.65 -17.47 -2.16
N LYS A 50 12.59 -16.20 -2.61
CA LYS A 50 13.46 -15.12 -2.14
C LYS A 50 12.65 -14.11 -1.34
N LYS A 51 13.27 -13.53 -0.32
CA LYS A 51 12.68 -12.42 0.43
C LYS A 51 12.67 -11.17 -0.45
N THR A 52 11.48 -10.65 -0.74
CA THR A 52 11.28 -9.38 -1.45
C THR A 52 11.04 -8.25 -0.45
N VAL A 53 11.75 -7.13 -0.61
CA VAL A 53 11.66 -5.95 0.28
C VAL A 53 11.40 -4.70 -0.53
N TRP A 54 10.28 -4.03 -0.29
CA TRP A 54 9.96 -2.73 -0.89
C TRP A 54 10.38 -1.61 0.04
N VAL A 55 11.24 -0.73 -0.46
CA VAL A 55 11.82 0.38 0.30
C VAL A 55 10.99 1.64 0.05
N GLN A 56 10.34 2.17 1.09
CA GLN A 56 9.53 3.39 1.02
C GLN A 56 10.21 4.60 1.67
N SER A 57 11.30 4.40 2.42
CA SER A 57 12.04 5.47 3.08
C SER A 57 13.55 5.29 2.98
N SER A 58 14.29 6.39 3.20
CA SER A 58 15.75 6.36 3.27
C SER A 58 16.26 5.55 4.48
N GLU A 59 15.49 5.52 5.57
CA GLU A 59 15.79 4.72 6.76
C GLU A 59 15.69 3.22 6.46
N GLU A 60 14.60 2.79 5.81
CA GLU A 60 14.45 1.41 5.35
C GLU A 60 15.56 1.01 4.37
N ALA A 61 15.94 1.91 3.46
CA ALA A 61 17.02 1.68 2.51
C ALA A 61 18.34 1.37 3.23
N ARG A 62 18.66 2.13 4.29
CA ARG A 62 19.88 1.94 5.10
C ARG A 62 19.84 0.60 5.83
N GLY A 63 18.73 0.26 6.48
CA GLY A 63 18.58 -1.02 7.18
C GLY A 63 18.71 -2.23 6.24
N VAL A 64 18.07 -2.18 5.07
CA VAL A 64 18.21 -3.23 4.04
C VAL A 64 19.65 -3.32 3.54
N SER A 65 20.30 -2.18 3.30
CA SER A 65 21.70 -2.14 2.83
C SER A 65 22.67 -2.72 3.86
N GLU A 66 22.49 -2.43 5.14
CA GLU A 66 23.29 -3.01 6.22
C GLU A 66 23.09 -4.53 6.31
N ARG A 67 21.85 -5.00 6.16
CA ARG A 67 21.53 -6.42 6.13
C ARG A 67 22.14 -7.14 4.92
N VAL A 68 22.05 -6.56 3.72
CA VAL A 68 22.69 -7.13 2.53
C VAL A 68 24.20 -7.14 2.72
N LYS A 69 24.77 -6.04 3.21
CA LYS A 69 26.19 -5.91 3.50
C LYS A 69 26.66 -7.00 4.45
N SER A 70 25.97 -7.28 5.54
CA SER A 70 26.38 -8.34 6.48
C SER A 70 26.35 -9.75 5.88
N LEU A 71 25.46 -9.99 4.89
CA LEU A 71 25.38 -11.27 4.19
C LEU A 71 26.50 -11.47 3.17
N VAL A 72 26.94 -10.40 2.50
CA VAL A 72 27.95 -10.47 1.42
C VAL A 72 29.35 -10.11 1.89
N GLN A 73 29.49 -9.33 2.96
CA GLN A 73 30.78 -8.90 3.46
C GLN A 73 31.56 -10.13 3.94
N ARG A 74 32.72 -10.38 3.32
CA ARG A 74 33.58 -11.57 3.49
C ARG A 74 33.11 -12.84 2.78
N LYS A 75 32.18 -12.75 1.83
CA LYS A 75 31.89 -13.82 0.87
C LYS A 75 32.41 -13.46 -0.52
N THR A 76 32.98 -14.42 -1.21
CA THR A 76 33.23 -14.32 -2.66
C THR A 76 31.94 -14.67 -3.37
N ILE A 77 31.31 -13.68 -4.01
CA ILE A 77 30.12 -13.89 -4.84
C ILE A 77 30.62 -14.27 -6.24
N GLY A 78 30.24 -15.46 -6.71
CA GLY A 78 30.56 -15.96 -8.05
C GLY A 78 29.61 -15.39 -9.11
N PRO A 79 29.92 -15.60 -10.39
CA PRO A 79 29.07 -15.17 -11.52
C PRO A 79 27.91 -16.14 -11.86
N ASP A 80 27.60 -17.10 -10.99
CA ASP A 80 26.54 -18.10 -11.20
C ASP A 80 25.11 -17.55 -11.09
#